data_AF-A0A8C9UF00-F1
#
_entry.id   AF-A0A8C9UF00-F1
#
_cell.length_a   1.000
_cell.length_b   1.000
_cell.length_c   1.000
_cell.angle_alpha   90.00
_cell.angle_beta   90.00
_cell.angle_gamma   90.00
#
_symmetry.space_group_name_H-M   'P 1'
#
loop_
_entity.id
_entity.type
_entity.pdbx_description
1 polymer ?
#
loop_
_entity_poly.entity_id
_entity_poly.type
_entity_poly.pdbx_seq_one_letter_code
_entity_poly.pdbx_strand_id
1 'polypeptide(L)'
;MCVYPRSRIEVLADPKPIFCQASSPTLVWGNQETIWTLSPGAMTATPSARTLHLCQPKKDFTKYGRSCRPVIGGNPLLPKYGYPSERLLRLSEPKKFLPAYLEQRSRETPEWPVSLAAQNYNASKRILQLAQPKALHPDFMPPREVPIQVSSLAISASASARVQKLAEPVIRELTCCTTHTKPGVVMSPASSRKVIASARTIELSKPKQLHPKFMPARDPEWPVTKAARQAVATERIVGLAQPSSRPRQGLTALNPDAFKVKERALKAVCSPRLAELAQPIRR
;
A
#
# COMPACT_ATOMS: atom_id res chain seq x y z
N MET A 1 -53.03 -45.00 32.95
CA MET A 1 -53.26 -44.84 31.51
C MET A 1 -52.00 -44.27 30.89
N CYS A 2 -51.31 -45.04 30.06
CA CYS A 2 -50.02 -44.68 29.47
C CYS A 2 -50.22 -43.71 28.30
N VAL A 3 -49.74 -42.47 28.40
CA VAL A 3 -49.77 -41.50 27.30
C VAL A 3 -48.48 -41.64 26.51
N TYR A 4 -48.59 -42.06 25.25
CA TYR A 4 -47.47 -42.31 24.35
C TYR A 4 -46.64 -41.04 24.08
N PRO A 5 -45.30 -41.11 24.07
CA PRO A 5 -44.40 -39.98 23.78
C PRO A 5 -44.37 -39.56 22.29
N ARG A 6 -45.21 -40.14 21.42
CA ARG A 6 -45.18 -39.93 19.96
C ARG A 6 -46.00 -38.73 19.47
N SER A 7 -47.00 -38.28 20.22
CA SER A 7 -47.90 -37.19 19.80
C SER A 7 -47.19 -35.83 19.61
N ARG A 8 -46.08 -35.60 20.33
CA ARG A 8 -45.31 -34.35 20.21
C ARG A 8 -44.48 -34.27 18.94
N ILE A 9 -44.06 -35.42 18.41
CA ILE A 9 -43.25 -35.47 17.18
C ILE A 9 -44.15 -35.18 15.97
N GLU A 10 -45.40 -35.64 15.99
CA GLU A 10 -46.40 -35.34 14.95
C GLU A 10 -46.73 -33.84 14.92
N VAL A 11 -46.94 -33.20 16.08
CA VAL A 11 -47.20 -31.75 16.17
C VAL A 11 -45.99 -30.88 15.71
N LEU A 12 -44.78 -31.41 15.78
CA LEU A 12 -43.56 -30.72 15.30
C LEU A 12 -43.27 -30.99 13.82
N ALA A 13 -43.89 -32.00 13.22
CA ALA A 13 -43.76 -32.33 11.81
C ALA A 13 -44.69 -31.50 10.92
N ASP A 14 -45.71 -30.87 11.50
CA ASP A 14 -46.61 -29.98 10.77
C ASP A 14 -45.87 -28.69 10.34
N PRO A 15 -45.89 -28.32 9.05
CA PRO A 15 -45.31 -27.08 8.58
C PRO A 15 -46.07 -25.90 9.18
N LYS A 16 -45.34 -24.93 9.74
CA LYS A 16 -45.94 -23.72 10.32
C LYS A 16 -46.75 -22.99 9.24
N PRO A 17 -48.00 -22.60 9.51
CA PRO A 17 -48.82 -21.89 8.54
C PRO A 17 -48.13 -20.57 8.19
N ILE A 18 -47.78 -20.41 6.91
CA ILE A 18 -47.19 -19.20 6.38
C ILE A 18 -48.31 -18.17 6.28
N PHE A 19 -48.23 -17.12 7.09
CA PHE A 19 -49.07 -15.94 6.90
C PHE A 19 -48.54 -15.16 5.68
N CYS A 20 -48.88 -15.62 4.49
CA CYS A 20 -48.63 -14.91 3.26
C CYS A 20 -49.64 -13.75 3.15
N GLN A 21 -49.24 -12.54 3.55
CA GLN A 21 -49.91 -11.34 3.04
C GLN A 21 -49.57 -11.23 1.55
N ALA A 22 -50.52 -11.62 0.70
CA ALA A 22 -50.39 -11.72 -0.75
C ALA A 22 -50.26 -10.37 -1.50
N SER A 23 -49.67 -9.33 -0.88
CA SER A 23 -49.66 -7.98 -1.45
C SER A 23 -48.44 -7.13 -1.09
N SER A 24 -47.23 -7.71 -1.00
CA SER A 24 -46.02 -6.88 -1.01
C SER A 24 -45.63 -6.57 -2.47
N PRO A 25 -45.63 -5.31 -2.92
CA PRO A 25 -45.27 -4.96 -4.29
C PRO A 25 -43.82 -5.37 -4.59
N THR A 26 -43.58 -5.94 -5.76
CA THR A 26 -42.25 -6.34 -6.24
C THR A 26 -41.36 -5.11 -6.38
N LEU A 27 -40.33 -5.01 -5.53
CA LEU A 27 -39.38 -3.90 -5.54
C LEU A 27 -38.42 -4.06 -6.74
N VAL A 28 -38.58 -3.25 -7.78
CA VAL A 28 -37.67 -3.16 -8.93
C VAL A 28 -36.70 -1.99 -8.71
N TRP A 29 -35.44 -2.15 -9.12
CA TRP A 29 -34.44 -1.08 -9.05
C TRP A 29 -34.93 0.17 -9.79
N GLY A 30 -35.12 1.28 -9.07
CA GLY A 30 -35.73 2.51 -9.58
C GLY A 30 -37.07 2.88 -8.92
N ASN A 31 -37.74 1.92 -8.27
CA ASN A 31 -39.03 2.12 -7.59
C ASN A 31 -38.88 2.29 -6.07
N GLN A 32 -37.68 2.60 -5.60
CA GLN A 32 -37.36 2.73 -4.19
C GLN A 32 -37.65 4.15 -3.73
N GLU A 33 -38.59 4.30 -2.80
CA GLU A 33 -38.79 5.58 -2.11
C GLU A 33 -37.50 5.92 -1.35
N THR A 34 -37.06 7.17 -1.46
CA THR A 34 -35.89 7.64 -0.72
C THR A 34 -36.22 7.63 0.78
N ILE A 35 -35.26 7.19 1.61
CA ILE A 35 -35.41 7.13 3.08
C ILE A 35 -35.83 8.49 3.67
N TRP A 36 -35.51 9.58 2.98
CA TRP A 36 -35.88 10.95 3.33
C TRP A 36 -36.73 11.57 2.21
N THR A 37 -37.73 12.36 2.59
CA THR A 37 -38.47 13.18 1.63
C THR A 37 -37.51 14.17 0.97
N LEU A 38 -37.49 14.19 -0.36
CA LEU A 38 -36.67 15.15 -1.10
C LEU A 38 -37.19 16.56 -0.82
N SER A 39 -36.29 17.50 -0.51
CA SER A 39 -36.68 18.89 -0.31
C SER A 39 -37.28 19.47 -1.61
N PRO A 40 -38.25 20.41 -1.52
CA PRO A 40 -38.87 21.01 -2.71
C PRO A 40 -37.83 21.63 -3.68
N GLY A 41 -36.78 22.26 -3.13
CA GLY A 41 -35.69 22.84 -3.93
C GLY A 41 -34.87 21.79 -4.71
N ALA A 42 -34.76 20.56 -4.21
CA ALA A 42 -34.11 19.47 -4.92
C ALA A 42 -34.98 18.92 -6.06
N MET A 43 -36.31 18.96 -5.92
CA MET A 43 -37.24 18.54 -6.98
C MET A 43 -37.30 19.54 -8.13
N THR A 44 -37.10 20.83 -7.85
CA THR A 44 -37.10 21.90 -8.86
C THR A 44 -35.71 22.26 -9.39
N ALA A 45 -34.63 21.67 -8.87
CA ALA A 45 -33.27 22.00 -9.25
C ALA A 45 -32.96 21.54 -10.68
N THR A 46 -32.50 22.48 -11.52
CA THR A 46 -32.03 22.15 -12.87
C THR A 46 -30.61 21.58 -12.82
N PRO A 47 -30.36 20.38 -13.35
CA PRO A 47 -29.03 19.78 -13.32
C PRO A 47 -28.05 20.55 -14.23
N SER A 48 -26.79 20.69 -13.78
CA SER A 48 -25.74 21.31 -14.59
C SER A 48 -25.45 20.50 -15.86
N ALA A 49 -24.92 21.15 -16.90
CA ALA A 49 -24.50 20.48 -18.13
C ALA A 49 -23.52 19.32 -17.87
N ARG A 50 -22.65 19.46 -16.87
CA ARG A 50 -21.75 18.39 -16.42
C ARG A 50 -22.51 17.21 -15.81
N THR A 51 -23.50 17.48 -14.97
CA THR A 51 -24.33 16.44 -14.35
C THR A 51 -25.09 15.67 -15.42
N LEU A 52 -25.69 16.38 -16.39
CA LEU A 52 -26.35 15.77 -17.56
C LEU A 52 -25.39 14.89 -18.37
N HIS A 53 -24.14 15.33 -18.56
CA HIS A 53 -23.12 14.55 -19.25
C HIS A 53 -22.73 13.27 -18.48
N LEU A 54 -22.60 13.35 -17.16
CA LEU A 54 -22.26 12.21 -16.31
C LEU A 54 -23.41 11.20 -16.15
N CYS A 55 -24.66 11.67 -16.27
CA CYS A 55 -25.84 10.80 -16.29
C CYS A 55 -25.96 9.97 -17.57
N GLN A 56 -25.17 10.27 -18.61
CA GLN A 56 -25.15 9.42 -19.80
C GLN A 56 -24.56 8.05 -19.44
N PRO A 57 -25.23 6.94 -19.84
CA PRO A 57 -24.71 5.61 -19.59
C PRO A 57 -23.33 5.47 -20.21
N LYS A 58 -22.42 4.82 -19.47
CA LYS A 58 -21.06 4.57 -19.94
C LYS A 58 -21.13 3.79 -21.24
N LYS A 59 -20.46 4.27 -22.30
CA LYS A 59 -20.44 3.59 -23.60
C LYS A 59 -20.06 2.12 -23.43
N ASP A 60 -20.82 1.23 -24.06
CA ASP A 60 -20.55 -0.21 -24.03
C ASP A 60 -19.27 -0.53 -24.79
N PHE A 61 -18.20 -0.85 -24.05
CA PHE A 61 -16.91 -1.26 -24.64
C PHE A 61 -16.84 -2.77 -24.93
N THR A 62 -17.92 -3.52 -24.70
CA THR A 62 -18.00 -4.98 -24.85
C THR A 62 -17.78 -5.45 -26.29
N LYS A 63 -18.06 -4.61 -27.29
CA LYS A 63 -17.86 -4.91 -28.72
C LYS A 63 -16.39 -4.88 -29.15
N TYR A 64 -15.52 -4.23 -28.39
CA TYR A 64 -14.08 -4.15 -28.65
C TYR A 64 -13.36 -5.04 -27.65
N GLY A 65 -13.38 -6.36 -27.88
CA GLY A 65 -12.87 -7.42 -27.01
C GLY A 65 -11.58 -7.08 -26.24
N ARG A 66 -11.73 -6.42 -25.10
CA ARG A 66 -10.66 -6.15 -24.14
C ARG A 66 -11.22 -6.17 -22.73
N SER A 67 -10.80 -7.22 -22.01
CA SER A 67 -10.28 -7.12 -20.65
C SER A 67 -11.17 -6.38 -19.66
N CYS A 68 -12.40 -6.83 -19.49
CA CYS A 68 -12.93 -6.88 -18.14
C CYS A 68 -12.13 -7.98 -17.42
N ARG A 69 -11.40 -7.65 -16.35
CA ARG A 69 -10.85 -8.67 -15.45
C ARG A 69 -12.00 -9.59 -15.06
N PRO A 70 -11.94 -10.90 -15.33
CA PRO A 70 -12.80 -11.83 -14.62
C PRO A 70 -12.24 -11.89 -13.21
N VAL A 71 -12.89 -11.19 -12.28
CA VAL A 71 -12.84 -11.61 -10.89
C VAL A 71 -13.59 -12.93 -10.88
N ILE A 72 -12.82 -14.01 -10.71
CA ILE A 72 -13.25 -15.40 -10.52
C ILE A 72 -13.65 -16.12 -11.82
N GLY A 73 -12.86 -17.14 -12.19
CA GLY A 73 -13.27 -18.20 -13.11
C GLY A 73 -12.69 -18.12 -14.53
N GLY A 74 -11.58 -18.84 -14.73
CA GLY A 74 -11.27 -19.59 -15.95
C GLY A 74 -11.17 -18.83 -17.28
N ASN A 75 -9.95 -18.45 -17.65
CA ASN A 75 -9.39 -18.74 -18.98
C ASN A 75 -7.86 -18.46 -18.96
N PRO A 76 -7.02 -19.36 -19.48
CA PRO A 76 -5.59 -19.08 -19.61
C PRO A 76 -5.40 -17.99 -20.67
N LEU A 77 -4.79 -16.88 -20.27
CA LEU A 77 -4.35 -15.84 -21.19
C LEU A 77 -3.33 -16.47 -22.13
N LEU A 78 -3.73 -16.81 -23.36
CA LEU A 78 -2.76 -17.01 -24.44
C LEU A 78 -1.95 -15.72 -24.53
N PRO A 79 -0.61 -15.74 -24.35
CA PRO A 79 0.22 -14.57 -24.57
C PRO A 79 0.29 -14.33 -26.07
N LYS A 80 -0.77 -13.74 -26.64
CA LYS A 80 -0.66 -13.09 -27.92
C LYS A 80 0.22 -11.88 -27.66
N TYR A 81 1.51 -12.01 -28.00
CA TYR A 81 2.40 -10.88 -28.21
C TYR A 81 1.80 -10.05 -29.35
N GLY A 82 0.80 -9.25 -29.02
CA GLY A 82 0.23 -8.27 -29.92
C GLY A 82 1.23 -7.15 -30.06
N TYR A 83 1.42 -6.68 -31.29
CA TYR A 83 2.17 -5.45 -31.54
C TYR A 83 1.65 -4.35 -30.59
N PRO A 84 2.56 -3.64 -29.89
CA PRO A 84 2.15 -2.57 -28.99
C PRO A 84 1.25 -1.60 -29.74
N SER A 85 0.16 -1.17 -29.10
CA SER A 85 -0.74 -0.19 -29.70
C SER A 85 0.02 1.08 -30.05
N GLU A 86 -0.45 1.83 -31.04
CA GLU A 86 0.17 3.11 -31.43
C GLU A 86 0.36 4.05 -30.22
N ARG A 87 -0.54 4.01 -29.25
CA ARG A 87 -0.41 4.75 -27.99
C ARG A 87 0.79 4.28 -27.18
N LEU A 88 1.00 2.97 -27.05
CA LEU A 88 2.16 2.43 -26.34
C LEU A 88 3.46 2.75 -27.07
N LEU A 89 3.47 2.70 -28.40
CA LEU A 89 4.61 3.15 -29.20
C LEU A 89 4.89 4.65 -28.95
N ARG A 90 3.87 5.51 -28.96
CA ARG A 90 4.02 6.94 -28.64
C ARG A 90 4.48 7.20 -27.21
N LEU A 91 4.08 6.37 -26.24
CA LEU A 91 4.55 6.47 -24.85
C LEU A 91 5.97 5.94 -24.66
N SER A 92 6.41 5.03 -25.54
CA SER A 92 7.80 4.55 -25.56
C SER A 92 8.76 5.54 -26.21
N GLU A 93 8.25 6.52 -26.98
CA GLU A 93 9.08 7.62 -27.45
C GLU A 93 9.61 8.43 -26.26
N PRO A 94 10.91 8.76 -26.24
CA PRO A 94 11.47 9.62 -25.21
C PRO A 94 10.78 10.98 -25.21
N LYS A 95 10.63 11.58 -24.02
CA LYS A 95 9.97 12.87 -23.86
C LYS A 95 10.73 13.95 -24.64
N LYS A 96 10.13 14.46 -25.71
CA LYS A 96 10.69 15.55 -26.52
C LYS A 96 10.56 16.86 -25.74
N PHE A 97 11.69 17.53 -25.51
CA PHE A 97 11.70 18.84 -24.87
C PHE A 97 11.40 19.93 -25.90
N LEU A 98 10.67 20.97 -25.50
CA LEU A 98 10.41 22.13 -26.34
C LEU A 98 11.72 22.91 -26.59
N PRO A 99 11.96 23.46 -27.79
CA PRO A 99 13.17 24.25 -28.09
C PRO A 99 13.37 25.41 -27.11
N ALA A 100 12.29 26.12 -26.77
CA ALA A 100 12.31 27.20 -25.79
C ALA A 100 12.76 26.75 -24.39
N TYR A 101 12.45 25.50 -24.00
CA TYR A 101 12.91 24.92 -22.73
C TYR A 101 14.41 24.60 -22.77
N LEU A 102 14.97 24.23 -23.93
CA LEU A 102 16.41 23.99 -24.09
C LEU A 102 17.19 25.30 -24.06
N GLU A 103 16.69 26.38 -24.68
CA GLU A 103 17.33 27.68 -24.68
C GLU A 103 17.30 28.39 -23.32
N GLN A 104 16.20 28.26 -22.57
CA GLN A 104 16.05 28.87 -21.25
C GLN A 104 16.80 28.11 -20.13
N ARG A 105 17.40 26.96 -20.48
CA ARG A 105 18.10 26.09 -19.53
C ARG A 105 19.50 26.64 -19.26
N SER A 106 19.73 27.18 -18.06
CA SER A 106 21.03 27.68 -17.60
C SER A 106 22.11 26.60 -17.36
N ARG A 107 21.78 25.31 -17.57
CA ARG A 107 22.66 24.17 -17.31
C ARG A 107 22.51 23.17 -18.44
N GLU A 108 23.55 22.98 -19.24
CA GLU A 108 23.72 21.75 -20.02
C GLU A 108 23.48 20.57 -19.08
N THR A 109 22.68 19.59 -19.50
CA THR A 109 22.68 18.30 -18.80
C THR A 109 24.14 17.87 -18.64
N PRO A 110 24.55 17.27 -17.52
CA PRO A 110 25.81 16.56 -17.51
C PRO A 110 25.59 15.29 -18.36
N GLU A 111 25.53 15.46 -19.69
CA GLU A 111 26.11 14.48 -20.58
C GLU A 111 27.58 14.53 -20.22
N TRP A 112 28.01 13.69 -19.28
CA TRP A 112 29.43 13.57 -18.97
C TRP A 112 30.09 13.17 -20.28
N PRO A 113 30.86 14.07 -20.93
CA PRO A 113 31.45 13.74 -22.20
C PRO A 113 32.46 12.63 -21.92
N VAL A 114 32.12 11.41 -22.34
CA VAL A 114 33.03 10.28 -22.23
C VAL A 114 34.17 10.60 -23.18
N SER A 115 35.38 10.75 -22.65
CA SER A 115 36.54 11.08 -23.47
C SER A 115 36.72 10.02 -24.57
N LEU A 116 37.21 10.43 -25.74
CA LEU A 116 37.47 9.51 -26.86
C LEU A 116 38.42 8.38 -26.43
N ALA A 117 39.34 8.65 -25.50
CA ALA A 117 40.22 7.64 -24.90
C ALA A 117 39.45 6.59 -24.08
N ALA A 118 38.40 6.99 -23.35
CA ALA A 118 37.55 6.06 -22.61
C ALA A 118 36.61 5.27 -23.55
N GLN A 119 36.11 5.89 -24.62
CA GLN A 119 35.31 5.19 -25.64
C GLN A 119 36.13 4.13 -26.40
N ASN A 120 37.40 4.44 -26.69
CA ASN A 120 38.32 3.57 -27.43
C ASN A 120 39.21 2.71 -26.52
N TYR A 121 38.91 2.61 -25.22
CA TYR A 121 39.75 1.87 -24.29
C TYR A 121 39.61 0.36 -24.48
N ASN A 122 40.73 -0.30 -24.78
CA ASN A 122 40.80 -1.76 -24.80
C ASN A 122 40.94 -2.30 -23.38
N ALA A 123 39.91 -3.02 -22.91
CA ALA A 123 39.91 -3.62 -21.58
C ALA A 123 41.06 -4.62 -21.39
N SER A 124 41.78 -4.51 -20.27
CA SER A 124 42.82 -5.47 -19.91
C SER A 124 42.25 -6.86 -19.65
N LYS A 125 43.09 -7.91 -19.78
CA LYS A 125 42.69 -9.31 -19.50
C LYS A 125 42.05 -9.47 -18.11
N ARG A 126 42.55 -8.74 -17.10
CA ARG A 126 42.00 -8.74 -15.74
C ARG A 126 40.60 -8.12 -15.69
N ILE A 127 40.37 -7.01 -16.39
CA ILE A 127 39.04 -6.37 -16.46
C ILE A 127 38.05 -7.31 -17.13
N LEU A 128 38.46 -8.01 -18.20
CA LEU A 128 37.62 -9.02 -18.86
C LEU A 128 37.27 -10.18 -17.92
N GLN A 129 38.22 -10.66 -17.12
CA GLN A 129 37.97 -11.68 -16.08
C GLN A 129 36.99 -11.18 -15.01
N LEU A 130 37.13 -9.93 -14.56
CA LEU A 130 36.23 -9.35 -13.56
C LEU A 130 34.83 -9.02 -14.11
N ALA A 131 34.73 -8.77 -15.42
CA ALA A 131 33.46 -8.54 -16.10
C ALA A 131 32.64 -9.84 -16.26
N GLN A 132 33.28 -11.01 -16.15
CA GLN A 132 32.55 -12.28 -16.14
C GLN A 132 31.70 -12.37 -14.86
N PRO A 133 30.39 -12.67 -14.96
CA PRO A 133 29.55 -12.85 -13.80
C PRO A 133 30.05 -14.04 -12.97
N LYS A 134 29.86 -13.96 -11.64
CA LYS A 134 30.19 -15.09 -10.76
C LYS A 134 29.33 -16.30 -11.13
N ALA A 135 29.95 -17.48 -11.13
CA ALA A 135 29.22 -18.74 -11.30
C ALA A 135 28.18 -18.89 -10.19
N LEU A 136 27.03 -19.48 -10.54
CA LEU A 136 26.00 -19.85 -9.57
C LEU A 136 26.55 -20.91 -8.61
N HIS A 137 26.09 -20.89 -7.36
CA HIS A 137 26.41 -21.93 -6.38
C HIS A 137 25.96 -23.30 -6.90
N PRO A 138 26.68 -24.41 -6.65
CA PRO A 138 26.27 -25.75 -7.09
C PRO A 138 24.85 -26.12 -6.66
N ASP A 139 24.43 -25.67 -5.47
CA ASP A 139 23.08 -25.92 -4.94
C ASP A 139 22.03 -24.90 -5.40
N PHE A 140 22.38 -23.96 -6.29
CA PHE A 140 21.41 -22.98 -6.79
C PHE A 140 20.34 -23.69 -7.63
N MET A 141 19.12 -23.72 -7.10
CA MET A 141 17.95 -24.16 -7.85
C MET A 141 17.20 -22.93 -8.39
N PRO A 142 16.99 -22.82 -9.71
CA PRO A 142 16.15 -21.75 -10.26
C PRO A 142 14.71 -21.88 -9.73
N PRO A 143 13.95 -20.76 -9.67
CA PRO A 143 12.54 -20.81 -9.30
C PRO A 143 11.78 -21.74 -10.27
N ARG A 144 10.82 -22.51 -9.73
CA ARG A 144 9.98 -23.41 -10.55
C ARG A 144 9.27 -22.61 -11.64
N GLU A 145 9.40 -23.06 -12.88
CA GLU A 145 8.71 -22.49 -14.03
C GLU A 145 7.19 -22.69 -13.88
N VAL A 146 6.42 -21.64 -14.18
CA VAL A 146 4.95 -21.65 -14.14
C VAL A 146 4.46 -21.76 -15.59
N PRO A 147 3.51 -22.67 -15.90
CA PRO A 147 2.72 -23.48 -14.98
C PRO A 147 3.44 -24.73 -14.47
N ILE A 148 3.24 -25.04 -13.17
CA ILE A 148 3.66 -26.32 -12.59
C ILE A 148 2.97 -27.44 -13.38
N GLN A 149 3.74 -28.36 -13.95
CA GLN A 149 3.21 -29.56 -14.58
C GLN A 149 2.55 -30.41 -13.49
N VAL A 150 1.22 -30.35 -13.39
CA VAL A 150 0.43 -31.17 -12.46
C VAL A 150 0.15 -32.51 -13.13
N SER A 151 0.28 -33.62 -12.39
CA SER A 151 -0.03 -34.95 -12.93
C SER A 151 -1.51 -35.05 -13.31
N SER A 152 -1.82 -35.84 -14.34
CA SER A 152 -3.21 -36.06 -14.78
C SER A 152 -4.11 -36.56 -13.64
N LEU A 153 -3.57 -37.39 -12.75
CA LEU A 153 -4.22 -37.86 -11.51
C LEU A 153 -4.57 -36.73 -10.54
N ALA A 154 -3.69 -35.75 -10.36
CA ALA A 154 -3.95 -34.62 -9.49
C ALA A 154 -4.93 -33.62 -10.12
N ILE A 155 -4.97 -33.53 -11.45
CA ILE A 155 -5.98 -32.74 -12.19
C ILE A 155 -7.37 -33.40 -12.11
N SER A 156 -7.43 -34.73 -12.18
CA SER A 156 -8.68 -35.50 -12.13
C SER A 156 -9.14 -35.87 -10.72
N ALA A 157 -8.31 -35.63 -9.69
CA ALA A 157 -8.65 -35.91 -8.31
C ALA A 157 -9.86 -35.06 -7.87
N SER A 158 -10.96 -35.74 -7.55
CA SER A 158 -12.15 -35.11 -6.99
C SER A 158 -12.19 -35.25 -5.47
N ALA A 159 -12.75 -34.24 -4.81
CA ALA A 159 -12.94 -34.28 -3.36
C ALA A 159 -13.94 -35.38 -2.98
N SER A 160 -13.72 -36.07 -1.86
CA SER A 160 -14.66 -37.08 -1.35
C SER A 160 -16.05 -36.49 -1.07
N ALA A 161 -17.10 -37.32 -1.15
CA ALA A 161 -18.49 -36.89 -0.92
C ALA A 161 -18.69 -36.16 0.42
N ARG A 162 -17.96 -36.57 1.47
CA ARG A 162 -17.96 -35.88 2.78
C ARG A 162 -17.41 -34.46 2.68
N VAL A 163 -16.29 -34.27 1.98
CA VAL A 163 -15.66 -32.95 1.81
C VAL A 163 -16.53 -32.05 0.95
N GLN A 164 -17.16 -32.58 -0.09
CA GLN A 164 -18.15 -31.85 -0.89
C GLN A 164 -19.33 -31.37 -0.03
N LYS A 165 -19.90 -32.24 0.80
CA LYS A 165 -21.00 -31.90 1.72
C LYS A 165 -20.61 -30.88 2.80
N LEU A 166 -19.35 -30.87 3.25
CA LEU A 166 -18.85 -29.85 4.17
C LEU A 166 -18.55 -28.51 3.48
N ALA A 167 -18.28 -28.53 2.18
CA ALA A 167 -18.06 -27.35 1.37
C ALA A 167 -19.39 -26.68 0.93
N GLU A 168 -20.52 -27.39 1.03
CA GLU A 168 -21.84 -26.79 0.86
C GLU A 168 -22.02 -25.67 1.89
N PRO A 169 -22.33 -24.42 1.45
CA PRO A 169 -22.56 -23.34 2.37
C PRO A 169 -23.77 -23.67 3.24
N VAL A 170 -23.59 -23.65 4.56
CA VAL A 170 -24.72 -23.76 5.49
C VAL A 170 -25.53 -22.47 5.35
N ILE A 171 -26.59 -22.53 4.54
CA ILE A 171 -27.57 -21.44 4.42
C ILE A 171 -28.30 -21.36 5.76
N ARG A 172 -27.78 -20.51 6.65
CA ARG A 172 -28.53 -20.06 7.82
C ARG A 172 -29.47 -18.99 7.32
N GLU A 173 -30.77 -19.17 7.49
CA GLU A 173 -31.73 -18.08 7.34
C GLU A 173 -31.41 -17.04 8.41
N LEU A 174 -30.53 -16.13 8.06
CA LEU A 174 -30.20 -14.96 8.85
C LEU A 174 -31.40 -14.04 8.80
N THR A 175 -32.27 -14.15 9.79
CA THR A 175 -33.23 -13.11 10.17
C THR A 175 -32.53 -11.85 10.72
N CYS A 176 -31.26 -11.60 10.35
CA CYS A 176 -30.43 -10.51 10.86
C CYS A 176 -30.44 -9.26 9.97
N CYS A 177 -31.60 -8.95 9.39
CA CYS A 177 -31.84 -7.65 8.76
C CYS A 177 -33.19 -7.10 9.23
N THR A 178 -33.44 -7.09 10.55
CA THR A 178 -34.46 -6.18 11.07
C THR A 178 -33.93 -4.77 10.88
N THR A 179 -34.63 -3.98 10.09
CA THR A 179 -34.42 -2.54 9.98
C THR A 179 -34.31 -1.94 11.39
N HIS A 180 -33.20 -1.29 11.69
CA HIS A 180 -32.97 -0.55 12.94
C HIS A 180 -33.83 0.72 12.99
N THR A 181 -35.14 0.56 12.92
CA THR A 181 -36.10 1.66 12.89
C THR A 181 -37.28 1.31 13.80
N LYS A 182 -36.92 1.10 15.09
CA LYS A 182 -37.69 1.24 16.34
C LYS A 182 -36.99 0.38 17.40
N PRO A 183 -36.68 0.88 18.61
CA PRO A 183 -36.27 0.00 19.70
C PRO A 183 -37.49 -0.83 20.12
N GLY A 184 -37.69 -1.94 19.41
CA GLY A 184 -38.74 -2.92 19.67
C GLY A 184 -38.30 -3.89 20.76
N VAL A 185 -39.15 -3.96 21.79
CA VAL A 185 -39.40 -5.05 22.74
C VAL A 185 -38.25 -6.03 22.95
N VAL A 186 -37.63 -5.85 24.12
CA VAL A 186 -36.82 -6.81 24.88
C VAL A 186 -37.14 -8.25 24.49
N MET A 187 -36.17 -8.93 23.87
CA MET A 187 -36.17 -10.38 23.79
C MET A 187 -36.41 -10.94 25.20
N SER A 188 -37.49 -11.71 25.39
CA SER A 188 -37.65 -12.47 26.64
C SER A 188 -36.39 -13.31 26.86
N PRO A 189 -35.78 -13.27 28.06
CA PRO A 189 -34.55 -14.00 28.35
C PRO A 189 -34.93 -15.47 28.50
N ALA A 190 -35.05 -16.18 27.39
CA ALA A 190 -35.05 -17.64 27.40
C ALA A 190 -33.63 -18.08 27.77
N SER A 191 -33.37 -18.16 29.07
CA SER A 191 -32.18 -18.71 29.72
C SER A 191 -30.89 -18.49 28.92
N SER A 192 -30.47 -17.23 28.77
CA SER A 192 -29.05 -16.96 28.55
C SER A 192 -28.33 -17.55 29.76
N ARG A 193 -27.79 -18.77 29.59
CA ARG A 193 -26.87 -19.35 30.58
C ARG A 193 -25.84 -18.25 30.82
N LYS A 194 -25.81 -17.70 32.04
CA LYS A 194 -24.71 -16.85 32.49
C LYS A 194 -23.47 -17.71 32.45
N VAL A 195 -22.82 -17.78 31.29
CA VAL A 195 -21.56 -18.49 31.12
C VAL A 195 -20.53 -17.61 31.80
N ILE A 196 -20.27 -17.91 33.08
CA ILE A 196 -19.21 -17.28 33.84
C ILE A 196 -17.91 -17.77 33.22
N ALA A 197 -17.16 -16.85 32.61
CA ALA A 197 -15.85 -17.17 32.07
C ALA A 197 -14.95 -17.70 33.20
N SER A 198 -14.09 -18.68 32.89
CA SER A 198 -13.17 -19.22 33.89
C SER A 198 -12.25 -18.11 34.42
N ALA A 199 -11.78 -18.23 35.66
CA ALA A 199 -10.88 -17.24 36.27
C ALA A 199 -9.66 -16.96 35.37
N ARG A 200 -9.09 -18.01 34.76
CA ARG A 200 -8.00 -17.91 33.79
C ARG A 200 -8.38 -17.11 32.54
N THR A 201 -9.60 -17.29 32.02
CA THR A 201 -10.09 -16.53 30.85
C THR A 201 -10.23 -15.05 31.19
N ILE A 202 -10.69 -14.73 32.40
CA ILE A 202 -10.78 -13.36 32.90
C ILE A 202 -9.39 -12.75 33.04
N GLU A 203 -8.41 -13.49 33.57
CA GLU A 203 -7.02 -13.03 33.68
C GLU A 203 -6.37 -12.80 32.31
N LEU A 204 -6.53 -13.72 31.37
CA LEU A 204 -6.02 -13.59 30.00
C LEU A 204 -6.70 -12.46 29.22
N SER A 205 -7.93 -12.09 29.58
CA SER A 205 -8.64 -10.96 28.98
C SER A 205 -8.11 -9.60 29.43
N LYS A 206 -7.34 -9.54 30.54
CA LYS A 206 -6.76 -8.28 30.99
C LYS A 206 -5.67 -7.85 30.00
N PRO A 207 -5.73 -6.62 29.45
CA PRO A 207 -4.68 -6.13 28.58
C PRO A 207 -3.36 -6.05 29.36
N LYS A 208 -2.24 -6.29 28.67
CA LYS A 208 -0.91 -6.10 29.25
C LYS A 208 -0.73 -4.64 29.66
N GLN A 209 -0.16 -4.42 30.83
CA GLN A 209 0.16 -3.06 31.26
C GLN A 209 1.27 -2.46 30.40
N LEU A 210 1.11 -1.19 30.04
CA LEU A 210 2.11 -0.44 29.31
C LEU A 210 3.28 -0.11 30.25
N HIS A 211 4.49 0.00 29.69
CA HIS A 211 5.68 0.38 30.44
C HIS A 211 5.52 1.80 31.02
N PRO A 212 6.03 2.12 32.23
CA PRO A 212 5.87 3.43 32.87
C PRO A 212 6.42 4.63 32.06
N LYS A 213 7.31 4.37 31.09
CA LYS A 213 7.84 5.37 30.15
C LYS A 213 7.18 5.33 28.77
N PHE A 214 6.10 4.59 28.59
CA PHE A 214 5.39 4.52 27.31
C PHE A 214 4.77 5.89 27.03
N MET A 215 5.20 6.50 25.93
CA MET A 215 4.58 7.70 25.38
C MET A 215 3.86 7.27 24.09
N PRO A 216 2.55 7.53 23.95
CA PRO A 216 1.86 7.27 22.70
C PRO A 216 2.46 8.14 21.58
N ALA A 217 2.30 7.69 20.33
CA ALA A 217 2.66 8.51 19.18
C ALA A 217 1.91 9.84 19.25
N ARG A 218 2.60 10.95 18.96
CA ARG A 218 1.95 12.27 18.93
C ARG A 218 1.00 12.33 17.74
N ASP A 219 -0.14 12.99 17.94
CA ASP A 219 -1.07 13.29 16.85
C ASP A 219 -0.39 14.14 15.77
N PRO A 220 -0.71 13.92 14.48
CA PRO A 220 -0.10 14.66 13.37
C PRO A 220 -0.42 16.15 13.40
N GLU A 221 -1.55 16.52 14.00
CA GLU A 221 -2.04 17.89 14.13
C GLU A 221 -1.79 18.40 15.55
N TRP A 222 -0.58 18.91 15.80
CA TRP A 222 -0.29 19.57 17.08
C TRP A 222 -0.21 21.09 16.91
N PRO A 223 -0.85 21.87 17.78
CA PRO A 223 -0.82 23.33 17.69
C PRO A 223 0.59 23.84 17.97
N VAL A 224 1.16 24.57 17.00
CA VAL A 224 2.47 25.21 17.18
C VAL A 224 2.40 26.19 18.35
N THR A 225 3.29 26.04 19.33
CA THR A 225 3.33 26.91 20.52
C THR A 225 3.56 28.37 20.11
N LYS A 226 3.04 29.31 20.91
CA LYS A 226 3.23 30.75 20.64
C LYS A 226 4.72 31.13 20.58
N ALA A 227 5.54 30.55 21.45
CA ALA A 227 6.99 30.74 21.46
C ALA A 227 7.66 30.28 20.16
N ALA A 228 7.24 29.13 19.61
CA ALA A 228 7.78 28.66 18.33
C ALA A 228 7.35 29.53 17.15
N ARG A 229 6.12 30.08 17.16
CA ARG A 229 5.64 31.03 16.14
C ARG A 229 6.35 32.39 16.21
N GLN A 230 6.80 32.79 17.40
CA GLN A 230 7.47 34.07 17.65
C GLN A 230 9.00 33.96 17.64
N ALA A 231 9.55 32.76 17.42
CA ALA A 231 10.99 32.55 17.41
C ALA A 231 11.62 33.23 16.18
N VAL A 232 12.47 34.23 16.42
CA VAL A 232 13.27 34.89 15.38
C VAL A 232 14.64 34.23 15.30
N ALA A 233 15.12 33.99 14.09
CA ALA A 233 16.44 33.41 13.88
C ALA A 233 17.53 34.35 14.41
N THR A 234 18.48 33.79 15.16
CA THR A 234 19.66 34.54 15.62
C THR A 234 20.54 34.98 14.45
N GLU A 235 21.28 36.07 14.60
CA GLU A 235 22.20 36.60 13.56
C GLU A 235 23.17 35.53 13.05
N ARG A 236 23.63 34.64 13.94
CA ARG A 236 24.47 33.49 13.58
C ARG A 236 23.75 32.54 12.62
N ILE A 237 22.49 32.20 12.89
CA ILE A 237 21.69 31.30 12.04
C ILE A 237 21.45 31.97 10.68
N VAL A 238 21.19 33.27 10.67
CA VAL A 238 21.03 34.05 9.44
C VAL A 238 22.33 34.06 8.62
N GLY A 239 23.49 34.28 9.26
CA GLY A 239 24.79 34.23 8.61
C GLY A 239 25.15 32.84 8.07
N LEU A 240 24.79 31.77 8.79
CA LEU A 240 24.97 30.39 8.32
C LEU A 240 24.00 30.00 7.20
N ALA A 241 22.83 30.61 7.15
CA ALA A 241 21.85 30.42 6.09
C ALA A 241 22.28 31.09 4.77
N GLN A 242 23.23 32.04 4.82
CA GLN A 242 23.80 32.60 3.59
C GLN A 242 24.65 31.54 2.86
N PRO A 243 24.47 31.40 1.54
CA PRO A 243 25.26 30.44 0.77
C PRO A 243 26.74 30.78 0.85
N SER A 244 27.59 29.78 1.10
CA SER A 244 29.04 29.99 1.12
C SER A 244 29.51 30.51 -0.25
N SER A 245 30.00 31.75 -0.31
CA SER A 245 30.63 32.28 -1.52
C SER A 245 31.94 31.54 -1.76
N ARG A 246 31.91 30.50 -2.60
CA ARG A 246 33.13 29.84 -3.07
C ARG A 246 33.64 30.62 -4.29
N PRO A 247 34.90 31.06 -4.31
CA PRO A 247 35.50 31.63 -5.52
C PRO A 247 35.44 30.62 -6.67
N ARG A 248 35.35 31.11 -7.91
CA ARG A 248 35.29 30.28 -9.13
C ARG A 248 36.45 29.26 -9.12
N GLN A 249 36.12 27.97 -9.31
CA GLN A 249 37.10 26.88 -9.45
C GLN A 249 38.10 27.23 -10.57
N GLY A 250 39.30 27.61 -10.18
CA GLY A 250 40.36 28.08 -11.08
C GLY A 250 41.41 28.91 -10.34
N LEU A 251 40.97 29.81 -9.46
CA LEU A 251 41.88 30.63 -8.62
C LEU A 251 42.25 29.95 -7.30
N THR A 252 41.40 29.07 -6.77
CA THR A 252 41.58 28.42 -5.46
C THR A 252 42.45 27.15 -5.50
N ALA A 253 42.81 26.66 -6.68
CA ALA A 253 43.60 25.42 -6.82
C ALA A 253 45.07 25.63 -6.45
N LEU A 254 45.56 26.87 -6.53
CA LEU A 254 46.94 27.22 -6.21
C LEU A 254 46.97 27.97 -4.89
N ASN A 255 47.13 27.23 -3.78
CA ASN A 255 47.55 27.84 -2.54
C ASN A 255 49.08 27.98 -2.58
N PRO A 256 49.64 29.20 -2.76
CA PRO A 256 51.09 29.39 -2.88
C PRO A 256 51.83 28.99 -1.58
N ASP A 257 51.11 29.00 -0.46
CA ASP A 257 51.61 28.61 0.86
C ASP A 257 51.26 27.17 1.25
N ALA A 258 50.79 26.33 0.31
CA ALA A 258 50.41 24.94 0.60
C ALA A 258 51.55 24.13 1.24
N PHE A 259 52.79 24.43 0.87
CA PHE A 259 54.00 23.79 1.38
C PHE A 259 54.71 24.62 2.46
N LYS A 260 54.17 25.79 2.83
CA LYS A 260 54.72 26.63 3.88
C LYS A 260 54.03 26.31 5.20
N VAL A 261 54.82 25.90 6.19
CA VAL A 261 54.31 25.66 7.54
C VAL A 261 53.82 26.99 8.12
N LYS A 262 52.58 27.01 8.61
CA LYS A 262 52.00 28.21 9.23
C LYS A 262 52.85 28.63 10.43
N GLU A 263 53.09 29.93 10.60
CA GLU A 263 53.93 30.44 11.71
C GLU A 263 53.41 30.02 13.10
N ARG A 264 52.09 29.88 13.25
CA ARG A 264 51.48 29.36 14.48
C ARG A 264 51.81 27.90 14.74
N ALA A 265 51.95 27.09 13.70
CA ALA A 265 52.37 25.70 13.82
C ALA A 265 53.86 25.59 14.17
N LEU A 266 54.70 26.50 13.68
CA LEU A 266 56.11 26.59 14.09
C LEU A 266 56.28 26.97 15.57
N LYS A 267 55.35 27.77 16.10
CA LYS A 267 55.31 28.18 17.52
C LYS A 267 54.47 27.26 18.40
N ALA A 268 53.93 26.17 17.86
CA ALA A 268 53.04 25.30 18.61
C ALA A 268 53.83 24.49 19.64
N VAL A 269 53.41 24.58 20.90
CA VAL A 269 53.97 23.80 22.01
C VAL A 269 53.14 22.54 22.18
N CYS A 270 53.82 21.40 22.38
CA CYS A 270 53.16 20.12 22.65
C CYS A 270 52.34 20.23 23.94
N SER A 271 51.08 19.77 23.90
CA SER A 271 50.26 19.71 25.12
C SER A 271 50.77 18.59 26.04
N PRO A 272 50.64 18.71 27.36
CA PRO A 272 51.16 17.71 28.30
C PRO A 272 50.62 16.31 28.01
N ARG A 273 49.35 16.19 27.66
CA ARG A 273 48.71 14.92 27.26
C ARG A 273 49.32 14.31 25.99
N LEU A 274 49.65 15.13 24.98
CA LEU A 274 50.31 14.62 23.78
C LEU A 274 51.74 14.17 24.07
N ALA A 275 52.43 14.84 25.00
CA ALA A 275 53.75 14.42 25.46
C ALA A 275 53.70 13.07 26.21
N GLU A 276 52.68 12.85 27.05
CA GLU A 276 52.43 11.55 27.71
C GLU A 276 52.14 10.44 26.69
N LEU A 277 51.27 10.70 25.72
CA LEU A 277 50.90 9.73 24.67
C LEU A 277 52.05 9.42 23.70
N ALA A 278 52.99 10.35 23.53
CA ALA A 278 54.18 10.14 22.71
C ALA A 278 55.23 9.25 23.41
N GLN A 279 55.06 8.93 24.69
CA GLN A 279 55.96 7.99 25.37
C GLN A 279 55.78 6.58 24.79
N PRO A 280 56.87 5.84 24.57
CA PRO A 280 56.80 4.48 24.03
C PRO A 280 56.06 3.57 25.01
N ILE A 281 55.09 2.82 24.49
CA ILE A 281 54.37 1.80 25.25
C ILE A 281 55.38 0.71 25.62
N ARG A 282 55.69 0.57 26.91
CA ARG A 282 56.50 -0.54 27.42
C ARG A 282 55.67 -1.82 27.28
N ARG A 283 56.17 -2.78 26.51
CA ARG A 283 55.59 -4.12 26.32
C ARG A 283 56.42 -5.15 27.07
#